data_AF-A0A212F7Q3-F1
#
_entry.id   AF-A0A212F7Q3-F1
#
_cell.length_a   1.000
_cell.length_b   1.000
_cell.length_c   1.000
_cell.angle_alpha   90.00
_cell.angle_beta   90.00
_cell.angle_gamma   90.00
#
_symmetry.space_group_name_H-M   'P 1'
#
loop_
_entity.id
_entity.type
_entity.pdbx_description
1 polymer ?
#
loop_
_entity_poly.entity_id
_entity_poly.type
_entity_poly.pdbx_seq_one_letter_code
_entity_poly.pdbx_strand_id
1 'polypeptide(L)'
;MDLLGSILNSMQKPPSTSEAEKKAMKKHKEALERKQKEEKSILSKFCKRIEEKISDFIKDGNKPYLQFDPMDQMYRSVIRDVATTAGAQVYSFGQEGVDRYCVVYLKDKGPSEDELEVRRSGGIWDEEKAIEMAQRRIEMEKEAALDNERSRKRKHDKEQLSGTFYKQKYAHLIGEDAAINAAQKTNMNKSYGEVPSENKKDLRSIEQTMADIKAKKVKKAETEKLPEGI
;
A
#
# COMPACT_ATOMS: atom_id res chain seq x y z
N MET A 1 -41.81 -39.38 48.84
CA MET A 1 -42.46 -39.14 47.53
C MET A 1 -41.57 -38.19 46.75
N ASP A 2 -41.17 -38.55 45.53
CA ASP A 2 -40.29 -37.74 44.68
C ASP A 2 -41.10 -36.68 43.93
N LEU A 3 -41.13 -35.47 44.48
CA LEU A 3 -41.91 -34.34 43.99
C LEU A 3 -41.46 -33.89 42.59
N LEU A 4 -40.15 -33.99 42.31
CA LEU A 4 -39.58 -33.62 41.01
C LEU A 4 -39.98 -34.63 39.94
N GLY A 5 -40.02 -35.92 40.27
CA GLY A 5 -40.52 -36.98 39.39
C GLY A 5 -42.00 -36.83 39.04
N SER A 6 -42.83 -36.36 39.98
CA SER A 6 -44.25 -36.05 39.71
C SER A 6 -44.42 -34.82 38.82
N ILE A 7 -43.61 -33.77 38.99
CA ILE A 7 -43.66 -32.57 38.15
C ILE A 7 -43.19 -32.90 36.72
N LEU A 8 -42.07 -33.59 36.56
CA LEU A 8 -41.53 -33.98 35.25
C LEU A 8 -42.48 -34.90 34.44
N ASN A 9 -43.19 -35.80 35.11
CA ASN A 9 -44.19 -36.66 34.46
C ASN A 9 -45.52 -35.95 34.15
N SER A 10 -45.81 -34.83 34.81
CA SER A 10 -47.01 -34.02 34.56
C SER A 10 -46.83 -33.04 33.38
N MET A 11 -45.59 -32.80 32.94
CA MET A 11 -45.32 -31.97 31.77
C MET A 11 -45.80 -32.65 30.49
N GLN A 12 -46.44 -31.86 29.62
CA GLN A 12 -46.87 -32.33 28.30
C GLN A 12 -45.63 -32.81 27.53
N LYS A 13 -45.61 -34.10 27.20
CA LYS A 13 -44.47 -34.69 26.48
C LYS A 13 -44.29 -33.96 25.14
N PRO A 14 -43.04 -33.65 24.74
CA PRO A 14 -42.80 -33.07 23.42
C PRO A 14 -43.41 -33.99 22.35
N PRO A 15 -43.95 -33.42 21.25
CA PRO A 15 -44.62 -34.21 20.23
C PRO A 15 -43.69 -35.34 19.76
N SER A 16 -44.11 -36.58 20.04
CA SER A 16 -43.40 -37.78 19.61
C SER A 16 -43.61 -37.91 18.11
N THR A 17 -42.54 -37.77 17.33
CA THR A 17 -42.59 -37.94 15.88
C THR A 17 -43.17 -39.30 15.52
N SER A 18 -44.21 -39.32 14.69
CA SER A 18 -44.87 -40.55 14.21
C SER A 18 -43.89 -41.44 13.43
N GLU A 19 -44.09 -42.76 13.39
CA GLU A 19 -43.28 -43.65 12.56
C GLU A 19 -43.27 -43.24 11.08
N ALA A 20 -44.39 -42.69 10.59
CA ALA A 20 -44.48 -42.14 9.24
C ALA A 20 -43.55 -40.92 9.05
N GLU A 21 -43.47 -40.03 10.03
CA GLU A 21 -42.60 -38.85 10.01
C GLU A 21 -41.11 -39.25 10.12
N LYS A 22 -40.78 -40.26 10.94
CA LYS A 22 -39.41 -40.80 11.01
C LYS A 22 -38.99 -41.40 9.66
N LYS A 23 -39.88 -42.12 8.97
CA LYS A 23 -39.61 -42.68 7.63
C LYS A 23 -39.45 -41.58 6.58
N ALA A 24 -40.25 -40.53 6.65
CA ALA A 24 -40.13 -39.36 5.77
C ALA A 24 -38.81 -38.60 5.99
N MET A 25 -38.43 -38.36 7.24
CA MET A 25 -37.15 -37.72 7.60
C MET A 25 -35.94 -38.54 7.14
N LYS A 26 -35.98 -39.87 7.31
CA LYS A 26 -34.90 -40.75 6.83
C LYS A 26 -34.75 -40.69 5.32
N LYS A 27 -35.86 -40.72 4.56
CA LYS A 27 -35.84 -40.56 3.10
C LYS A 27 -35.28 -39.21 2.66
N HIS A 28 -35.67 -38.12 3.33
CA HIS A 28 -35.13 -36.78 3.05
C HIS A 28 -33.62 -36.71 3.30
N LYS A 29 -33.15 -37.26 4.42
CA LYS A 29 -31.73 -37.31 4.76
C LYS A 29 -30.93 -38.11 3.73
N GLU A 30 -31.43 -39.27 3.34
CA GLU A 30 -30.78 -40.13 2.33
C GLU A 30 -30.73 -39.46 0.95
N ALA A 31 -31.81 -38.78 0.53
CA ALA A 31 -31.84 -38.02 -0.71
C ALA A 31 -30.85 -36.85 -0.70
N LEU A 32 -30.71 -36.15 0.43
CA LEU A 32 -29.75 -35.06 0.60
C LEU A 32 -28.31 -35.58 0.55
N GLU A 33 -28.03 -36.68 1.25
CA GLU A 33 -26.70 -37.29 1.27
C GLU A 33 -26.28 -37.81 -0.10
N ARG A 34 -27.23 -38.38 -0.86
CA ARG A 34 -26.99 -38.79 -2.24
C ARG A 34 -26.63 -37.61 -3.14
N LYS A 35 -27.37 -36.50 -3.07
CA LYS A 35 -27.05 -35.28 -3.81
C LYS A 35 -25.66 -34.74 -3.45
N GLN A 36 -25.33 -34.68 -2.16
CA GLN A 36 -23.99 -34.25 -1.71
C GLN A 36 -22.88 -35.16 -2.23
N LYS A 37 -23.10 -36.49 -2.27
CA LYS A 37 -22.13 -37.44 -2.83
C LYS A 37 -21.95 -37.25 -4.33
N GLU A 38 -23.03 -36.99 -5.07
CA GLU A 38 -22.98 -36.69 -6.50
C GLU A 38 -22.23 -35.39 -6.77
N GLU A 39 -22.51 -34.31 -6.04
CA GLU A 39 -21.79 -33.03 -6.13
C GLU A 39 -20.30 -33.18 -5.83
N LYS A 40 -19.94 -33.89 -4.75
CA LYS A 40 -18.54 -34.19 -4.40
C LYS A 40 -17.84 -35.01 -5.49
N SER A 41 -18.54 -35.97 -6.08
CA SER A 41 -18.01 -36.79 -7.18
C SER A 41 -17.73 -35.96 -8.43
N ILE A 42 -18.65 -35.06 -8.79
CA ILE A 42 -18.47 -34.11 -9.91
C ILE A 42 -17.26 -33.21 -9.64
N LEU A 43 -17.18 -32.64 -8.45
CA LEU A 43 -16.07 -31.77 -8.06
C LEU A 43 -14.74 -32.52 -8.09
N SER A 44 -14.67 -33.73 -7.54
CA SER A 44 -13.45 -34.54 -7.56
C SER A 44 -12.98 -34.87 -8.98
N LYS A 45 -13.90 -35.22 -9.88
CA LYS A 45 -13.60 -35.44 -11.30
C LYS A 45 -13.09 -34.17 -11.97
N PHE A 46 -13.68 -33.03 -11.63
CA PHE A 46 -13.23 -31.73 -12.12
C PHE A 46 -11.81 -31.41 -11.64
N CYS A 47 -11.53 -31.57 -10.34
CA CYS A 47 -10.20 -31.35 -9.77
C CYS A 47 -9.13 -32.17 -10.52
N LYS A 48 -9.36 -33.47 -10.71
CA LYS A 48 -8.41 -34.34 -11.44
C LYS A 48 -8.15 -33.86 -12.86
N ARG A 49 -9.21 -33.47 -13.59
CA ARG A 49 -9.08 -32.94 -14.96
C ARG A 49 -8.28 -31.64 -15.00
N ILE A 50 -8.47 -30.76 -14.02
CA ILE A 50 -7.76 -29.48 -13.93
C ILE A 50 -6.31 -29.70 -13.55
N GLU A 51 -6.04 -30.62 -12.63
CA GLU A 51 -4.70 -31.03 -12.22
C GLU A 51 -3.89 -31.56 -13.41
N GLU A 52 -4.46 -32.47 -14.20
CA GLU A 52 -3.84 -32.97 -15.44
C GLU A 52 -3.56 -31.82 -16.42
N LYS A 53 -4.57 -30.98 -16.70
CA LYS A 53 -4.41 -29.83 -17.63
C LYS A 53 -3.32 -28.86 -17.20
N ILE A 54 -3.25 -28.52 -15.91
CA ILE A 54 -2.26 -27.59 -15.37
C ILE A 54 -0.88 -28.25 -15.38
N SER A 55 -0.79 -29.52 -14.99
CA SER A 55 0.46 -30.30 -15.07
C SER A 55 1.00 -30.30 -16.51
N ASP A 56 0.15 -30.57 -17.49
CA ASP A 56 0.56 -30.63 -18.90
C ASP A 56 0.96 -29.26 -19.42
N PHE A 57 0.22 -28.20 -19.05
CA PHE A 57 0.61 -26.82 -19.37
C PHE A 57 1.97 -26.43 -18.81
N ILE A 58 2.27 -26.83 -17.56
CA ILE A 58 3.57 -26.57 -16.93
C ILE A 58 4.69 -27.35 -17.62
N LYS A 59 4.43 -28.60 -18.01
CA LYS A 59 5.41 -29.43 -18.74
C LYS A 59 5.70 -28.91 -20.15
N ASP A 60 4.66 -28.48 -20.86
CA ASP A 60 4.80 -27.97 -22.23
C ASP A 60 5.64 -26.69 -22.26
N GLY A 61 5.41 -25.76 -21.33
CA GLY A 61 6.19 -24.52 -21.14
C GLY A 61 6.19 -23.53 -22.33
N ASN A 62 5.60 -23.90 -23.46
CA ASN A 62 5.61 -23.15 -24.71
C ASN A 62 4.52 -22.09 -24.75
N LYS A 63 3.33 -22.42 -24.25
CA LYS A 63 2.20 -21.48 -24.20
C LYS A 63 2.43 -20.43 -23.10
N PRO A 64 2.15 -19.15 -23.36
CA PRO A 64 2.34 -18.09 -22.38
C PRO A 64 1.34 -18.18 -21.21
N TYR A 65 0.10 -18.56 -21.51
CA TYR A 65 -0.98 -18.68 -20.54
C TYR A 65 -1.96 -19.79 -20.90
N LEU A 66 -2.74 -20.22 -19.91
CA LEU A 66 -3.85 -21.14 -20.04
C LEU A 66 -5.14 -20.45 -19.59
N GLN A 67 -6.04 -20.20 -20.54
CA GLN A 67 -7.34 -19.58 -20.27
C GLN A 67 -8.43 -20.64 -20.09
N PHE A 68 -9.25 -20.47 -19.05
CA PHE A 68 -10.43 -21.29 -18.79
C PHE A 68 -11.71 -20.54 -19.17
N ASP A 69 -12.76 -21.30 -19.46
CA ASP A 69 -14.09 -20.74 -19.72
C ASP A 69 -14.66 -20.03 -18.49
N PRO A 70 -15.57 -19.07 -18.67
CA PRO A 70 -16.33 -18.48 -17.57
C PRO A 70 -17.04 -19.55 -16.74
N MET A 71 -16.89 -19.48 -15.42
CA MET A 71 -17.48 -20.48 -14.52
C MET A 71 -17.78 -19.92 -13.14
N ASP A 72 -18.56 -20.67 -12.37
CA ASP A 72 -18.97 -20.28 -11.01
C ASP A 72 -17.77 -20.23 -10.04
N GLN A 73 -17.93 -19.48 -8.95
CA GLN A 73 -16.91 -19.21 -7.94
C GLN A 73 -16.29 -20.51 -7.40
N MET A 74 -17.10 -21.55 -7.16
CA MET A 74 -16.64 -22.83 -6.64
C MET A 74 -15.58 -23.48 -7.55
N TYR A 75 -15.84 -23.54 -8.85
CA TYR A 75 -14.90 -24.12 -9.81
C TYR A 75 -13.66 -23.25 -10.03
N ARG A 76 -13.82 -21.92 -10.02
CA ARG A 76 -12.68 -20.98 -10.08
C ARG A 76 -11.77 -21.10 -8.87
N SER A 77 -12.32 -21.35 -7.67
CA SER A 77 -11.53 -21.60 -6.46
C SER A 77 -10.65 -22.83 -6.63
N VAL A 78 -11.22 -23.92 -7.14
CA VAL A 78 -10.45 -25.16 -7.41
C VAL A 78 -9.28 -24.90 -8.37
N ILE A 79 -9.53 -24.17 -9.46
CA ILE A 79 -8.45 -23.84 -10.42
C ILE A 79 -7.34 -23.05 -9.73
N ARG A 80 -7.70 -22.05 -8.92
CA ARG A 80 -6.74 -21.25 -8.15
C ARG A 80 -5.94 -22.13 -7.20
N ASP A 81 -6.59 -23.01 -6.44
CA ASP A 81 -5.94 -23.84 -5.43
C ASP A 81 -4.96 -24.84 -6.08
N VAL A 82 -5.39 -25.51 -7.15
CA VAL A 82 -4.55 -26.46 -7.90
C VAL A 82 -3.36 -25.75 -8.53
N ALA A 83 -3.59 -24.62 -9.20
CA ALA A 83 -2.52 -23.85 -9.84
C ALA A 83 -1.52 -23.30 -8.82
N THR A 84 -2.00 -22.76 -7.69
CA THR A 84 -1.14 -22.25 -6.61
C THR A 84 -0.28 -23.36 -6.03
N THR A 85 -0.86 -24.55 -5.83
CA THR A 85 -0.14 -25.74 -5.37
C THR A 85 0.93 -26.19 -6.36
N ALA A 86 0.63 -26.11 -7.66
CA ALA A 86 1.56 -26.40 -8.74
C ALA A 86 2.61 -25.28 -8.98
N GLY A 87 2.54 -24.17 -8.24
CA GLY A 87 3.46 -23.05 -8.35
C GLY A 87 3.20 -22.10 -9.53
N ALA A 88 2.02 -22.16 -10.16
CA ALA A 88 1.59 -21.26 -11.22
C ALA A 88 0.85 -20.03 -10.66
N GLN A 89 0.82 -18.94 -11.42
CA GLN A 89 0.10 -17.71 -11.05
C GLN A 89 -1.31 -17.73 -11.67
N VAL A 90 -2.33 -17.28 -10.93
CA VAL A 90 -3.71 -17.26 -11.41
C VAL A 90 -4.36 -15.90 -11.22
N TYR A 91 -4.99 -15.41 -12.27
CA TYR A 91 -5.79 -14.20 -12.25
C TYR A 91 -7.21 -14.49 -12.73
N SER A 92 -8.18 -13.75 -12.19
CA SER A 92 -9.59 -13.86 -12.60
C SER A 92 -10.05 -12.51 -13.14
N PHE A 93 -10.66 -12.53 -14.32
CA PHE A 93 -11.15 -11.34 -15.03
C PHE A 93 -12.63 -11.49 -15.37
N GLY A 94 -13.32 -10.39 -15.63
CA GLY A 94 -14.76 -10.35 -15.86
C GLY A 94 -15.59 -10.11 -14.60
N GLN A 95 -16.91 -10.11 -14.77
CA GLN A 95 -17.89 -9.79 -13.74
C GLN A 95 -18.46 -11.05 -13.07
N GLU A 96 -18.50 -11.05 -11.74
CA GLU A 96 -19.04 -12.17 -10.94
C GLU A 96 -20.49 -12.45 -11.32
N GLY A 97 -20.81 -13.71 -11.63
CA GLY A 97 -22.15 -14.15 -12.03
C GLY A 97 -22.51 -13.94 -13.50
N VAL A 98 -21.66 -13.30 -14.31
CA VAL A 98 -21.92 -13.08 -15.75
C VAL A 98 -20.90 -13.85 -16.59
N ASP A 99 -19.65 -13.40 -16.59
CA ASP A 99 -18.61 -13.88 -17.53
C ASP A 99 -17.26 -14.08 -16.85
N ARG A 100 -17.21 -14.16 -15.51
CA ARG A 100 -15.94 -14.25 -14.79
C ARG A 100 -15.19 -15.54 -15.10
N TYR A 101 -13.99 -15.39 -15.67
CA TYR A 101 -13.11 -16.47 -16.10
C TYR A 101 -11.76 -16.41 -15.38
N CYS A 102 -10.98 -17.49 -15.49
CA CYS A 102 -9.64 -17.60 -14.90
C CYS A 102 -8.57 -17.79 -15.98
N VAL A 103 -7.43 -17.15 -15.78
CA VAL A 103 -6.24 -17.31 -16.61
C VAL A 103 -5.08 -17.71 -15.71
N VAL A 104 -4.38 -18.77 -16.10
CA VAL A 104 -3.23 -19.33 -15.40
C VAL A 104 -1.97 -19.02 -16.21
N TYR A 105 -0.95 -18.52 -15.52
CA TYR A 105 0.34 -18.15 -16.06
C TYR A 105 1.44 -18.98 -15.40
N LEU A 106 2.50 -19.24 -16.15
CA LEU A 106 3.71 -19.83 -15.59
C LEU A 106 4.37 -18.85 -14.63
N LYS A 107 5.06 -19.36 -13.61
CA LYS A 107 5.74 -18.52 -12.61
C LYS A 107 6.80 -17.60 -13.23
N ASP A 108 7.55 -18.12 -14.19
CA ASP A 108 8.64 -17.41 -14.85
C ASP A 108 8.14 -16.48 -15.97
N LYS A 109 7.02 -16.86 -16.61
CA LYS A 109 6.35 -16.10 -17.67
C LYS A 109 5.03 -15.53 -17.15
N GLY A 110 5.12 -14.73 -16.09
CA GLY A 110 3.97 -14.02 -15.53
C GLY A 110 3.42 -12.95 -16.49
N PRO A 111 2.18 -12.50 -16.29
CA PRO A 111 1.58 -11.47 -17.12
C PRO A 111 2.28 -10.13 -16.94
N SER A 112 2.34 -9.34 -18.02
CA SER A 112 2.75 -7.94 -17.94
C SER A 112 1.68 -7.10 -17.22
N GLU A 113 2.07 -6.01 -16.58
CA GLU A 113 1.14 -5.05 -15.98
C GLU A 113 0.14 -4.51 -17.01
N ASP A 114 0.65 -4.20 -18.21
CA ASP A 114 -0.12 -3.76 -19.37
C ASP A 114 -1.17 -4.80 -19.80
N GLU A 115 -0.81 -6.08 -19.80
CA GLU A 115 -1.74 -7.18 -20.09
C GLU A 115 -2.85 -7.25 -19.04
N LEU A 116 -2.50 -7.14 -17.76
CA LEU A 116 -3.46 -7.18 -16.67
C LEU A 116 -4.46 -6.02 -16.76
N GLU A 117 -4.02 -4.82 -17.13
CA GLU A 117 -4.91 -3.66 -17.33
C GLU A 117 -5.88 -3.84 -18.50
N VAL A 118 -5.39 -4.31 -19.64
CA VAL A 118 -6.24 -4.58 -20.81
C VAL A 118 -7.27 -5.66 -20.47
N ARG A 119 -6.87 -6.74 -19.81
CA ARG A 119 -7.81 -7.80 -19.40
C ARG A 119 -8.80 -7.33 -18.34
N ARG A 120 -8.37 -6.48 -17.39
CA ARG A 120 -9.27 -5.88 -16.36
C ARG A 120 -10.30 -4.95 -16.97
N SER A 121 -9.97 -4.24 -18.04
CA SER A 121 -10.92 -3.40 -18.78
C SER A 121 -11.84 -4.21 -19.72
N GLY A 122 -11.64 -5.53 -19.83
CA GLY A 122 -12.42 -6.41 -20.71
C GLY A 122 -11.91 -6.47 -22.15
N GLY A 123 -10.73 -5.90 -22.43
CA GLY A 123 -10.08 -5.99 -23.72
C GLY A 123 -9.44 -7.37 -23.97
N ILE A 124 -9.37 -7.75 -25.24
CA ILE A 124 -8.61 -8.92 -25.69
C ILE A 124 -7.13 -8.54 -25.76
N TRP A 125 -6.25 -9.38 -25.22
CA TRP A 125 -4.79 -9.24 -25.30
C TRP A 125 -4.25 -10.09 -26.45
N ASP A 126 -3.81 -9.42 -27.51
CA ASP A 126 -3.20 -10.02 -28.69
C ASP A 126 -1.73 -9.59 -28.80
N GLU A 127 -0.92 -10.36 -29.52
CA GLU A 127 0.51 -10.08 -29.70
C GLU A 127 0.76 -8.71 -30.37
N GLU A 128 -0.12 -8.29 -31.28
CA GLU A 128 -0.08 -6.96 -31.91
C GLU A 128 -0.28 -5.83 -30.89
N LYS A 129 -1.25 -5.99 -29.96
CA LYS A 129 -1.48 -5.01 -28.89
C LYS A 129 -0.32 -4.97 -27.90
N ALA A 130 0.33 -6.11 -27.66
CA ALA A 130 1.53 -6.15 -26.84
C ALA A 130 2.65 -5.31 -27.45
N ILE A 131 2.85 -5.42 -28.77
CA ILE A 131 3.84 -4.63 -29.52
C ILE A 131 3.47 -3.14 -29.51
N GLU A 132 2.20 -2.79 -29.76
CA GLU A 132 1.72 -1.40 -29.76
C GLU A 132 1.92 -0.73 -28.38
N MET A 133 1.53 -1.41 -27.29
CA MET A 133 1.71 -0.90 -25.92
C MET A 133 3.19 -0.73 -25.57
N ALA A 134 4.05 -1.68 -25.96
CA ALA A 134 5.49 -1.58 -25.75
C ALA A 134 6.10 -0.38 -26.51
N GLN A 135 5.70 -0.16 -27.76
CA GLN A 135 6.12 1.01 -28.55
C GLN A 135 5.67 2.31 -27.89
N ARG A 136 4.41 2.39 -27.45
CA ARG A 136 3.87 3.56 -26.75
C ARG A 136 4.64 3.87 -25.45
N ARG A 137 5.04 2.84 -24.68
CA ARG A 137 5.89 3.03 -23.48
C ARG A 137 7.25 3.63 -23.85
N ILE A 138 7.90 3.11 -24.88
CA ILE A 138 9.21 3.61 -25.36
C ILE A 138 9.09 5.07 -25.83
N GLU A 139 8.02 5.41 -26.54
CA GLU A 139 7.77 6.78 -26.99
C GLU A 139 7.51 7.74 -25.83
N MET A 140 6.69 7.33 -24.86
CA MET A 140 6.41 8.12 -23.66
C MET A 140 7.67 8.34 -22.81
N GLU A 141 8.53 7.32 -22.67
CA GLU A 141 9.79 7.45 -21.95
C GLU A 141 10.76 8.40 -22.67
N LYS A 142 10.84 8.32 -24.01
CA LYS A 142 11.63 9.28 -24.81
C LYS A 142 11.11 10.70 -24.66
N GLU A 143 9.80 10.91 -24.69
CA GLU A 143 9.20 12.23 -24.53
C GLU A 143 9.44 12.79 -23.12
N ALA A 144 9.29 11.96 -22.09
CA ALA A 144 9.58 12.33 -20.71
C ALA A 144 11.08 12.67 -20.50
N ALA A 145 11.99 11.91 -21.13
CA ALA A 145 13.42 12.21 -21.10
C ALA A 145 13.72 13.56 -21.77
N LEU A 146 13.14 13.83 -22.93
CA LEU A 146 13.28 15.10 -23.64
C LEU A 146 12.72 16.28 -22.83
N ASP A 147 11.56 16.12 -22.17
CA ASP A 147 10.99 17.17 -21.33
C ASP A 147 11.82 17.41 -20.06
N ASN A 148 12.39 16.36 -19.47
CA ASN A 148 13.32 16.48 -18.35
C ASN A 148 14.60 17.22 -18.76
N GLU A 149 15.17 16.90 -19.93
CA GLU A 149 16.30 17.66 -20.49
C GLU A 149 15.96 19.12 -20.76
N ARG A 150 14.80 19.40 -21.38
CA ARG A 150 14.31 20.77 -21.60
C ARG A 150 14.13 21.51 -20.28
N SER A 151 13.60 20.85 -19.26
CA SER A 151 13.42 21.40 -17.92
C SER A 151 14.75 21.68 -17.23
N ARG A 152 15.76 20.81 -17.37
CA ARG A 152 17.12 21.04 -16.87
C ARG A 152 17.80 22.22 -17.57
N LYS A 153 17.70 22.33 -18.90
CA LYS A 153 18.21 23.47 -19.67
C LYS A 153 17.54 24.78 -19.24
N ARG A 154 16.21 24.81 -19.11
CA ARG A 154 15.47 25.99 -18.61
C ARG A 154 15.88 26.42 -17.20
N LYS A 155 16.22 25.47 -16.31
CA LYS A 155 16.72 25.79 -14.96
C LYS A 155 18.13 26.37 -15.01
N HIS A 156 19.02 25.77 -15.78
CA HIS A 156 20.39 26.25 -15.98
C HIS A 156 20.41 27.67 -16.60
N ASP A 157 19.60 27.93 -17.62
CA ASP A 157 19.52 29.26 -18.25
C ASP A 157 18.97 30.32 -17.28
N LYS A 158 17.99 29.97 -16.44
CA LYS A 158 17.48 30.87 -15.39
C LYS A 158 18.54 31.14 -14.30
N GLU A 159 19.33 30.15 -13.94
CA GLU A 159 20.41 30.28 -12.94
C GLU A 159 21.54 31.19 -13.45
N GLN A 160 21.87 31.10 -14.74
CA GLN A 160 22.80 32.02 -15.40
C GLN A 160 22.28 33.46 -15.47
N LEU A 161 20.96 33.66 -15.61
CA LEU A 161 20.35 35.00 -15.73
C LEU A 161 20.01 35.67 -14.38
N SER A 162 19.98 34.93 -13.27
CA SER A 162 19.33 35.40 -12.03
C SER A 162 20.24 36.11 -11.01
N GLY A 163 21.56 36.06 -11.10
CA GLY A 163 22.41 36.57 -10.00
C GLY A 163 23.63 37.39 -10.39
N THR A 164 24.33 36.99 -11.45
CA THR A 164 25.61 37.58 -11.86
C THR A 164 25.42 38.69 -12.88
N PHE A 165 24.44 38.56 -13.79
CA PHE A 165 24.29 39.43 -14.95
C PHE A 165 23.84 40.87 -14.61
N TYR A 166 22.92 41.04 -13.66
CA TYR A 166 22.50 42.39 -13.22
C TYR A 166 23.62 43.12 -12.47
N LYS A 167 24.31 42.41 -11.58
CA LYS A 167 25.43 42.97 -10.80
C LYS A 167 26.60 43.35 -11.72
N GLN A 168 26.95 42.51 -12.68
CA GLN A 168 27.99 42.79 -13.68
C GLN A 168 27.59 43.96 -14.60
N LYS A 169 26.33 44.05 -15.02
CA LYS A 169 25.85 45.14 -15.88
C LYS A 169 25.99 46.52 -15.22
N TYR A 170 25.87 46.65 -13.91
CA TYR A 170 25.96 47.94 -13.20
C TYR A 170 27.22 48.08 -12.32
N ALA A 171 28.18 47.16 -12.43
CA ALA A 171 29.42 47.18 -11.65
C ALA A 171 30.21 48.49 -11.83
N HIS A 172 30.17 49.08 -13.02
CA HIS A 172 30.79 50.35 -13.35
C HIS A 172 30.09 51.58 -12.72
N LEU A 173 28.80 51.46 -12.37
CA LEU A 173 28.01 52.54 -11.77
C LEU A 173 28.05 52.50 -10.24
N ILE A 174 28.14 51.30 -9.66
CA ILE A 174 28.13 51.06 -8.22
C ILE A 174 29.56 50.99 -7.65
N GLY A 175 30.54 50.60 -8.47
CA GLY A 175 31.92 50.32 -8.05
C GLY A 175 32.03 48.92 -7.41
N GLU A 176 32.96 48.09 -7.90
CA GLU A 176 33.15 46.72 -7.38
C GLU A 176 33.45 46.72 -5.88
N ASP A 177 34.26 47.68 -5.42
CA ASP A 177 34.66 47.81 -4.01
C ASP A 177 33.53 48.26 -3.07
N ALA A 178 32.62 49.10 -3.56
CA ALA A 178 31.47 49.55 -2.76
C ALA A 178 30.44 48.42 -2.60
N ALA A 179 30.26 47.58 -3.62
CA ALA A 179 29.39 46.43 -3.58
C ALA A 179 29.88 45.34 -2.61
N ILE A 180 31.20 45.08 -2.56
CA ILE A 180 31.81 44.12 -1.62
C ILE A 180 31.65 44.59 -0.17
N ASN A 181 31.92 45.87 0.10
CA ASN A 181 31.76 46.47 1.43
C ASN A 181 30.29 46.53 1.89
N ALA A 182 29.36 46.81 0.98
CA ALA A 182 27.92 46.79 1.27
C ALA A 182 27.43 45.36 1.54
N ALA A 183 27.91 44.35 0.80
CA ALA A 183 27.56 42.95 1.02
C ALA A 183 28.12 42.38 2.34
N GLN A 184 29.29 42.84 2.80
CA GLN A 184 29.78 42.55 4.14
C GLN A 184 28.89 43.17 5.22
N LYS A 185 28.45 44.43 5.03
CA LYS A 185 27.53 45.11 5.97
C LYS A 185 26.14 44.47 6.05
N THR A 186 25.58 43.94 4.96
CA THR A 186 24.22 43.36 4.95
C THR A 186 24.16 41.90 5.40
N ASN A 187 25.29 41.20 5.52
CA ASN A 187 25.33 39.87 6.14
C ASN A 187 25.14 39.90 7.67
N MET A 188 25.08 41.08 8.29
CA MET A 188 24.81 41.25 9.72
C MET A 188 23.31 41.47 9.99
N ASN A 189 22.52 40.42 9.80
CA ASN A 189 21.28 40.10 10.54
C ASN A 189 20.58 38.91 9.86
N LYS A 190 21.05 37.70 10.17
CA LYS A 190 20.43 36.46 9.65
C LYS A 190 19.19 36.02 10.44
N SER A 191 18.85 36.70 11.52
CA SER A 191 17.62 36.40 12.27
C SER A 191 17.09 37.67 12.92
N TYR A 192 15.90 38.11 12.50
CA TYR A 192 15.15 39.15 13.19
C TYR A 192 14.93 38.71 14.65
N GLY A 193 15.51 39.43 15.61
CA GLY A 193 15.41 39.11 17.05
C GLY A 193 16.71 38.75 17.75
N GLU A 194 17.81 38.53 17.02
CA GLU A 194 19.14 38.35 17.62
C GLU A 194 19.89 39.68 17.73
N VAL A 195 19.88 40.28 18.92
CA VAL A 195 20.71 41.45 19.24
C VAL A 195 22.12 40.97 19.61
N PRO A 196 23.20 41.43 18.96
CA PRO A 196 24.57 41.13 19.37
C PRO A 196 24.81 41.51 20.85
N SER A 197 25.60 40.72 21.58
CA SER A 197 25.88 40.97 23.01
C SER A 197 26.41 42.38 23.28
N GLU A 198 27.19 42.94 22.35
CA GLU A 198 27.72 44.30 22.40
C GLU A 198 26.62 45.38 22.52
N ASN A 199 25.45 45.11 21.95
CA ASN A 199 24.31 46.03 21.96
C ASN A 199 23.30 45.72 23.08
N LYS A 200 23.56 44.72 23.93
CA LYS A 200 22.70 44.38 25.07
C LYS A 200 23.07 45.22 26.29
N LYS A 201 22.05 45.60 27.06
CA LYS A 201 22.22 46.34 28.33
C LYS A 201 22.97 45.53 29.40
N ASP A 202 22.87 44.21 29.37
CA ASP A 202 23.64 43.30 30.23
C ASP A 202 24.81 42.71 29.45
N LEU A 203 26.02 43.11 29.83
CA LEU A 203 27.29 42.67 29.23
C LEU A 203 27.94 41.52 30.01
N ARG A 204 27.31 41.02 31.08
CA ARG A 204 27.87 39.93 31.89
C ARG A 204 27.93 38.66 31.06
N SER A 205 28.97 37.87 31.31
CA SER A 205 29.04 36.53 30.73
C SER A 205 27.96 35.63 31.32
N ILE A 206 27.61 34.56 30.59
CA ILE A 206 26.65 33.55 31.04
C ILE A 206 27.12 32.94 32.37
N GLU A 207 28.42 32.70 32.51
CA GLU A 207 29.02 32.12 33.70
C GLU A 207 28.92 33.04 34.92
N GLN A 208 29.20 34.34 34.74
CA GLN A 208 29.00 35.35 35.79
C GLN A 208 27.54 35.41 36.24
N THR A 209 26.61 35.39 35.29
CA THR A 209 25.17 35.41 35.60
C THR A 209 24.74 34.17 36.38
N MET A 210 25.27 32.99 36.03
CA MET A 210 24.99 31.74 36.74
C MET A 210 25.58 31.73 38.16
N ALA A 211 26.76 32.32 38.34
CA ALA A 211 27.38 32.49 39.66
C ALA A 211 26.55 33.45 40.54
N ASP A 212 26.10 34.58 39.99
CA ASP A 212 25.24 35.55 40.69
C ASP A 212 23.91 34.92 41.11
N ILE A 213 23.28 34.12 40.23
CA ILE A 213 22.04 33.40 40.55
C ILE A 213 22.27 32.40 41.68
N LYS A 214 23.36 31.62 41.63
CA LYS A 214 23.70 30.66 42.70
C LYS A 214 23.97 31.38 44.02
N ALA A 215 24.78 32.44 44.02
CA ALA A 215 25.09 33.22 45.21
C ALA A 215 23.82 33.86 45.81
N LYS A 216 22.92 34.39 44.98
CA LYS A 216 21.64 34.96 45.42
C LYS A 216 20.72 33.90 46.04
N LYS A 217 20.70 32.68 45.49
CA LYS A 217 19.93 31.55 46.06
C LYS A 217 20.48 31.11 47.42
N VAL A 218 21.80 31.05 47.58
CA VAL A 218 22.44 30.71 48.87
C VAL A 218 22.14 31.77 49.92
N LYS A 219 22.33 33.05 49.60
CA LYS A 219 22.00 34.15 50.53
C LYS A 219 20.54 34.16 50.96
N LYS A 220 19.60 33.88 50.03
CA LYS A 220 18.17 33.78 50.36
C LYS A 220 17.90 32.64 51.34
N ALA A 221 18.54 31.49 51.15
CA ALA A 221 18.40 30.34 52.04
C ALA A 221 19.05 30.56 53.42
N GLU A 222 20.09 31.39 53.51
CA GLU A 222 20.70 31.79 54.78
C GLU A 222 19.82 32.81 55.53
N THR A 223 19.24 33.79 54.82
CA THR A 223 18.28 34.73 55.42
C THR A 223 16.99 34.07 55.90
N GLU A 224 16.53 33.00 55.25
CA GLU A 224 15.37 32.21 55.71
C GLU A 224 15.69 31.29 56.91
N LYS A 225 16.98 31.06 57.22
CA LYS A 225 17.43 30.19 58.32
C LYS A 225 17.84 30.92 59.60
N LEU A 226 17.89 32.25 59.59
CA LEU A 226 18.04 33.05 60.80
C LEU A 226 16.63 33.41 61.31
N PRO A 227 16.14 32.80 62.40
CA PRO A 227 14.87 33.19 63.00
C PRO A 227 15.01 34.61 63.58
N GLU A 228 14.11 35.52 63.17
CA GLU A 228 13.83 36.73 63.93
C GLU A 228 13.39 36.31 65.34
N GLY A 229 14.28 36.54 66.30
CA GLY A 229 14.06 36.32 67.72
C GLY A 229 15.07 37.12 68.52
N ILE A 230 14.84 38.43 68.63
CA ILE A 230 14.56 39.25 69.84
C ILE A 230 14.10 40.63 69.37
#